data_AF-A0A5M9ZNW9-F1
#
_entry.id   AF-A0A5M9ZNW9-F1
#
_cell.length_a   1.000
_cell.length_b   1.000
_cell.length_c   1.000
_cell.angle_alpha   90.00
_cell.angle_beta   90.00
_cell.angle_gamma   90.00
#
_symmetry.space_group_name_H-M   'P 1'
#
loop_
_entity.id
_entity.type
_entity.pdbx_description
1 polymer ?
#
loop_
_entity_poly.entity_id
_entity_poly.type
_entity_poly.pdbx_seq_one_letter_code
_entity_poly.pdbx_strand_id
1 'polypeptide(L)'
;MDEMGIKNLERLEELASKGRFLKDGTLQTGPLALMEYMAKKATNREDPAVFQQGKAYWCYWAGWDNFALRHGMILPSDAEVLAAVEDGADLDEATKKRVKNARNTLSRWAKFLKDQELIKLIRPAVSYPGRKRNAMWLLLLGGTDAENAAAEAQARTYFRLPPA
;
A
#
# COMPACT_ATOMS: atom_id res chain seq x y z
N MET A 1 5.09 1.16 22.39
CA MET A 1 4.55 0.50 21.18
C MET A 1 4.09 1.63 20.28
N ASP A 2 4.64 1.72 19.07
CA ASP A 2 4.50 2.84 18.13
C ASP A 2 3.05 3.37 18.03
N GLU A 3 2.82 4.61 18.48
CA GLU A 3 1.57 5.37 18.20
C GLU A 3 1.41 5.70 16.69
N MET A 4 2.41 5.37 15.87
CA MET A 4 2.37 5.54 14.42
C MET A 4 1.34 4.57 13.81
N GLY A 5 0.31 5.13 13.18
CA GLY A 5 -0.71 4.39 12.46
C GLY A 5 -2.08 4.26 13.15
N ILE A 6 -2.21 4.43 14.47
CA ILE A 6 -3.51 4.30 15.16
C ILE A 6 -4.53 5.31 14.60
N LYS A 7 -4.16 6.59 14.52
CA LYS A 7 -5.02 7.64 13.96
C LYS A 7 -5.30 7.49 12.46
N ASN A 8 -4.44 6.79 11.72
CA ASN A 8 -4.71 6.47 10.32
C ASN A 8 -5.69 5.30 10.20
N LEU A 9 -5.64 4.36 11.14
CA LEU A 9 -6.58 3.24 11.22
C LEU A 9 -7.97 3.71 11.63
N GLU A 10 -8.10 4.61 12.59
CA GLU A 10 -9.40 5.21 12.96
C GLU A 10 -10.07 5.87 11.75
N ARG A 11 -9.31 6.65 10.96
CA ARG A 11 -9.81 7.24 9.71
C ARG A 11 -10.20 6.20 8.66
N LEU A 12 -9.44 5.13 8.58
CA LEU A 12 -9.76 4.02 7.70
C LEU A 12 -11.05 3.32 8.13
N GLU A 13 -11.27 3.12 9.42
CA GLU A 13 -12.51 2.57 9.98
C GLU A 13 -13.71 3.48 9.69
N GLU A 14 -13.53 4.80 9.75
CA GLU A 14 -14.56 5.75 9.32
C GLU A 14 -14.90 5.60 7.82
N LEU A 15 -13.90 5.41 6.95
CA LEU A 15 -14.13 5.16 5.53
C LEU A 15 -14.82 3.79 5.29
N ALA A 16 -14.43 2.77 6.05
CA ALA A 16 -15.01 1.44 5.99
C ALA A 16 -16.48 1.42 6.45
N SER A 17 -16.80 2.12 7.54
CA SER A 17 -18.18 2.24 8.04
C SER A 17 -19.10 2.98 7.06
N LYS A 18 -18.56 3.88 6.23
CA LYS A 18 -19.27 4.52 5.10
C LYS A 18 -19.43 3.62 3.88
N GLY A 19 -18.99 2.36 3.94
CA GLY A 19 -19.15 1.39 2.85
C GLY A 19 -18.19 1.56 1.67
N ARG A 20 -17.11 2.36 1.81
CA ARG A 20 -16.16 2.64 0.71
C ARG A 20 -15.38 1.41 0.21
N PHE A 21 -15.42 0.31 0.96
CA PHE A 21 -14.78 -0.96 0.60
C PHE A 21 -15.78 -2.02 0.13
N LEU A 22 -17.04 -1.63 -0.11
CA LEU A 22 -18.04 -2.52 -0.69
C LEU A 22 -17.95 -2.49 -2.21
N LYS A 23 -18.15 -3.65 -2.83
CA LYS A 23 -18.43 -3.80 -4.26
C LYS A 23 -19.66 -4.67 -4.41
N ASP A 24 -20.71 -4.14 -5.04
CA ASP A 24 -21.98 -4.85 -5.23
C ASP A 24 -22.55 -5.39 -3.90
N GLY A 25 -22.43 -4.60 -2.82
CA GLY A 25 -22.85 -4.98 -1.46
C GLY A 25 -21.91 -5.93 -0.72
N THR A 26 -20.83 -6.40 -1.34
CA THR A 26 -19.87 -7.35 -0.74
C THR A 26 -18.59 -6.64 -0.31
N LEU A 27 -18.17 -6.87 0.94
CA LEU A 27 -16.91 -6.34 1.46
C LEU A 27 -15.69 -6.88 0.72
N GLN A 28 -14.87 -5.97 0.22
CA GLN A 28 -13.62 -6.30 -0.44
C GLN A 28 -12.48 -6.37 0.61
N THR A 29 -12.33 -7.54 1.23
CA THR A 29 -11.38 -7.77 2.33
C THR A 29 -9.92 -7.61 1.91
N GLY A 30 -9.55 -8.01 0.69
CA GLY A 30 -8.19 -7.84 0.16
C GLY A 30 -7.76 -6.37 0.05
N PRO A 31 -8.52 -5.51 -0.68
CA PRO A 31 -8.29 -4.08 -0.70
C PRO A 31 -8.29 -3.41 0.68
N LEU A 32 -9.20 -3.82 1.57
CA LEU A 32 -9.23 -3.32 2.95
C LEU A 32 -7.93 -3.65 3.69
N ALA A 33 -7.49 -4.91 3.67
CA ALA A 33 -6.23 -5.34 4.30
C ALA A 33 -5.01 -4.61 3.72
N LEU A 34 -5.01 -4.35 2.41
CA LEU A 34 -3.97 -3.54 1.77
C LEU A 34 -3.95 -2.11 2.31
N MET A 35 -5.12 -1.47 2.40
CA MET A 35 -5.26 -0.11 2.91
C MET A 35 -4.87 -0.02 4.38
N GLU A 36 -5.26 -0.99 5.22
CA GLU A 36 -4.87 -1.08 6.63
C GLU A 36 -3.35 -1.15 6.79
N TYR A 37 -2.70 -2.00 6.00
CA TYR A 37 -1.25 -2.12 6.04
C TYR A 37 -0.56 -0.82 5.60
N MET A 38 -1.06 -0.16 4.55
CA MET A 38 -0.51 1.12 4.10
C MET A 38 -0.72 2.20 5.17
N ALA A 39 -1.88 2.27 5.81
CA ALA A 39 -2.23 3.21 6.88
C ALA A 39 -1.32 3.05 8.10
N LYS A 40 -1.03 1.80 8.50
CA LYS A 40 -0.06 1.46 9.58
C LYS A 40 1.36 1.92 9.27
N LYS A 41 1.75 1.98 8.00
CA LYS A 41 3.09 2.36 7.56
C LYS A 41 3.24 3.84 7.21
N ALA A 42 2.14 4.52 6.94
CA ALA A 42 2.14 5.93 6.63
C ALA A 42 2.31 6.77 7.91
N THR A 43 2.99 7.91 7.79
CA THR A 43 3.08 8.90 8.87
C THR A 43 1.68 9.50 9.12
N ASN A 44 1.28 9.58 10.40
CA ASN A 44 0.05 10.26 10.80
C ASN A 44 0.14 11.76 10.52
N ARG A 45 -0.99 12.42 10.26
CA ARG A 45 -1.01 13.89 10.10
C ARG A 45 -0.58 14.61 11.38
N GLU A 46 -0.88 14.02 12.54
CA GLU A 46 -0.64 14.61 13.86
C GLU A 46 0.79 14.40 14.38
N ASP A 47 1.64 13.70 13.63
CA ASP A 47 3.02 13.45 14.05
C ASP A 47 3.82 14.77 14.09
N PRO A 48 4.56 15.07 15.18
CA PRO A 48 5.40 16.26 15.27
C PRO A 48 6.31 16.49 14.07
N ALA A 49 6.82 15.44 13.42
CA ALA A 49 7.66 15.57 12.23
C ALA A 49 6.93 16.22 11.04
N VAL A 50 5.60 16.11 10.97
CA VAL A 50 4.76 16.75 9.95
C VAL A 50 4.77 18.26 10.13
N PHE A 51 4.57 18.75 11.36
CA PHE A 51 4.49 20.18 11.65
C PHE A 51 5.87 20.84 11.77
N GLN A 52 6.85 20.14 12.34
CA GLN A 52 8.18 20.70 12.60
C GLN A 52 9.11 20.61 11.39
N GLN A 53 8.96 19.58 10.56
CA GLN A 53 9.89 19.29 9.46
C GLN A 53 9.19 19.24 8.09
N GLY A 54 7.89 19.52 8.04
CA GLY A 54 7.10 19.44 6.82
C GLY A 54 6.99 18.02 6.25
N LYS A 55 7.23 16.98 7.05
CA LYS A 55 7.21 15.58 6.60
C LYS A 55 5.87 15.24 5.94
N ALA A 56 5.91 14.58 4.78
CA ALA A 56 4.70 14.13 4.11
C ALA A 56 3.96 13.09 4.97
N TYR A 57 2.67 13.31 5.21
CA TYR A 57 1.78 12.38 5.90
C TYR A 57 0.94 11.58 4.88
N TRP A 58 0.35 10.48 5.34
CA TRP A 58 -0.50 9.58 4.54
C TRP A 58 0.14 9.03 3.25
N CYS A 59 1.47 9.09 3.14
CA CYS A 59 2.20 8.58 2.00
C CYS A 59 2.73 7.17 2.26
N TYR A 60 2.60 6.29 1.28
CA TYR A 60 3.14 4.93 1.30
C TYR A 60 4.09 4.68 0.13
N TRP A 61 5.28 4.13 0.42
CA TRP A 61 6.36 3.92 -0.56
C TRP A 61 7.05 2.55 -0.48
N ALA A 62 6.64 1.66 0.43
CA ALA A 62 7.35 0.39 0.65
C ALA A 62 7.17 -0.63 -0.50
N GLY A 63 6.13 -0.46 -1.33
CA GLY A 63 5.89 -1.25 -2.54
C GLY A 63 5.26 -2.62 -2.28
N TRP A 64 4.76 -3.24 -3.36
CA TRP A 64 3.98 -4.49 -3.29
C TRP A 64 4.75 -5.66 -2.70
N ASP A 65 6.03 -5.80 -3.01
CA ASP A 65 6.85 -6.91 -2.54
C ASP A 65 6.92 -6.94 -1.00
N ASN A 66 6.90 -5.78 -0.35
CA ASN A 66 6.94 -5.70 1.11
C ASN A 66 5.62 -6.19 1.73
N PHE A 67 4.47 -5.78 1.17
CA PHE A 67 3.17 -6.29 1.60
C PHE A 67 3.09 -7.80 1.39
N ALA A 68 3.46 -8.26 0.18
CA ALA A 68 3.34 -9.65 -0.24
C ALA A 68 4.16 -10.59 0.65
N LEU A 69 5.37 -10.20 1.02
CA LEU A 69 6.20 -10.94 1.98
C LEU A 69 5.56 -10.99 3.37
N ARG A 70 5.12 -9.84 3.89
CA ARG A 70 4.54 -9.73 5.25
C ARG A 70 3.22 -10.49 5.42
N HIS A 71 2.50 -10.73 4.33
CA HIS A 71 1.22 -11.46 4.32
C HIS A 71 1.38 -12.87 3.73
N GLY A 72 2.60 -13.41 3.64
CA GLY A 72 2.83 -14.79 3.22
C GLY A 72 2.49 -15.10 1.75
N MET A 73 2.18 -14.09 0.93
CA MET A 73 1.71 -14.27 -0.45
C MET A 73 2.79 -14.81 -1.40
N ILE A 74 4.06 -14.73 -1.01
CA ILE A 74 5.21 -15.17 -1.80
C ILE A 74 5.97 -16.33 -1.16
N LEU A 75 5.52 -16.81 0.00
CA LEU A 75 6.11 -17.98 0.63
C LEU A 75 5.68 -19.23 -0.15
N PRO A 76 6.59 -20.18 -0.43
CA PRO A 76 6.22 -21.46 -1.00
C PRO A 76 5.31 -22.22 -0.03
N SER A 77 4.40 -23.03 -0.56
CA SER A 77 3.62 -23.97 0.27
C SER A 77 4.43 -25.20 0.62
N ASP A 78 4.08 -25.88 1.71
CA ASP A 78 4.73 -27.13 2.13
C ASP A 78 4.77 -28.19 1.02
N ALA A 79 3.73 -28.28 0.19
CA ALA A 79 3.70 -29.19 -0.96
C ALA A 79 4.74 -28.84 -2.05
N GLU A 80 5.01 -27.55 -2.28
CA GLU A 80 6.03 -27.13 -3.25
C GLU A 80 7.44 -27.35 -2.68
N VAL A 81 7.61 -27.14 -1.37
CA VAL A 81 8.86 -27.47 -0.66
C VAL A 81 9.12 -28.97 -0.73
N LEU A 82 8.11 -29.79 -0.49
CA LEU A 82 8.21 -31.24 -0.56
C LEU A 82 8.54 -31.72 -1.98
N ALA A 83 7.83 -31.25 -3.00
CA ALA A 83 8.10 -31.58 -4.40
C ALA A 83 9.52 -31.19 -4.85
N ALA A 84 10.08 -30.12 -4.28
CA ALA A 84 11.46 -29.74 -4.58
C ALA A 84 12.51 -30.65 -3.92
N VAL A 85 12.22 -31.11 -2.71
CA VAL A 85 13.09 -32.02 -1.96
C VAL A 85 13.02 -33.44 -2.53
N GLU A 86 11.84 -33.91 -2.90
CA GLU A 86 11.59 -35.28 -3.34
C GLU A 86 11.79 -35.48 -4.86
N ASP A 87 11.25 -34.55 -5.68
CA ASP A 87 11.22 -34.69 -7.14
C ASP A 87 12.19 -33.75 -7.87
N GLY A 88 12.99 -32.97 -7.13
CA GLY A 88 13.94 -32.01 -7.71
C GLY A 88 13.28 -30.81 -8.41
N ALA A 89 12.02 -30.49 -8.06
CA ALA A 89 11.31 -29.35 -8.62
C ALA A 89 12.02 -28.00 -8.34
N ASP A 90 11.95 -27.08 -9.31
CA ASP A 90 12.59 -25.76 -9.23
C ASP A 90 11.81 -24.79 -8.31
N LEU A 91 12.26 -24.67 -7.06
CA LEU A 91 11.72 -23.72 -6.07
C LEU A 91 11.88 -22.26 -6.48
N ASP A 92 12.92 -21.93 -7.24
CA ASP A 92 13.17 -20.55 -7.64
C ASP A 92 12.13 -20.12 -8.67
N GLU A 93 11.80 -20.98 -9.62
CA GLU A 93 10.75 -20.72 -10.61
C GLU A 93 9.35 -20.67 -9.96
N ALA A 94 9.06 -21.58 -9.02
CA ALA A 94 7.83 -21.53 -8.22
C ALA A 94 7.71 -20.20 -7.45
N THR A 95 8.79 -19.76 -6.79
CA THR A 95 8.86 -18.50 -6.05
C THR A 95 8.66 -17.29 -6.97
N LYS A 96 9.32 -17.26 -8.13
CA LYS A 96 9.12 -16.19 -9.15
C LYS A 96 7.67 -16.10 -9.59
N LYS A 97 7.03 -17.25 -9.87
CA LYS A 97 5.61 -17.31 -10.25
C LYS A 97 4.70 -16.77 -9.14
N ARG A 98 4.98 -17.11 -7.88
CA ARG A 98 4.25 -16.57 -6.71
C ARG A 98 4.42 -15.06 -6.57
N VAL A 99 5.65 -14.54 -6.68
CA VAL A 99 5.91 -13.09 -6.66
C VAL A 99 5.11 -12.37 -7.75
N LYS A 100 5.10 -12.92 -8.98
CA LYS A 100 4.31 -12.37 -10.08
C LYS A 100 2.81 -12.37 -9.77
N ASN A 101 2.27 -13.48 -9.27
CA ASN A 101 0.86 -13.59 -8.91
C ASN A 101 0.46 -12.64 -7.78
N ALA A 102 1.29 -12.53 -6.74
CA ALA A 102 1.08 -11.60 -5.65
C ALA A 102 1.03 -10.15 -6.13
N ARG A 103 1.99 -9.74 -6.99
CA ARG A 103 1.98 -8.40 -7.62
C ARG A 103 0.73 -8.14 -8.45
N ASN A 104 0.27 -9.12 -9.22
CA ASN A 104 -0.95 -8.99 -10.02
C ASN A 104 -2.19 -8.83 -9.13
N THR A 105 -2.29 -9.59 -8.05
CA THR A 105 -3.37 -9.46 -7.06
C THR A 105 -3.35 -8.11 -6.37
N LEU A 106 -2.18 -7.67 -5.89
CA LEU A 106 -2.03 -6.35 -5.25
C LEU A 106 -2.32 -5.21 -6.21
N SER A 107 -1.96 -5.34 -7.49
CA SER A 107 -2.30 -4.35 -8.51
C SER A 107 -3.80 -4.25 -8.75
N ARG A 108 -4.53 -5.39 -8.71
CA ARG A 108 -6.00 -5.39 -8.79
C ARG A 108 -6.64 -4.75 -7.57
N TRP A 109 -6.12 -5.03 -6.37
CA TRP A 109 -6.59 -4.39 -5.14
C TRP A 109 -6.33 -2.88 -5.14
N ALA A 110 -5.13 -2.46 -5.55
CA ALA A 110 -4.79 -1.05 -5.69
C ALA A 110 -5.66 -0.35 -6.75
N LYS A 111 -5.99 -1.04 -7.85
CA LYS A 111 -6.95 -0.53 -8.83
C LYS A 111 -8.32 -0.31 -8.21
N PHE A 112 -8.84 -1.27 -7.44
CA PHE A 112 -10.09 -1.08 -6.69
C PHE A 112 -10.02 0.15 -5.76
N LEU A 113 -8.97 0.26 -4.95
CA LEU A 113 -8.79 1.41 -4.04
C LEU A 113 -8.72 2.74 -4.81
N LYS A 114 -8.06 2.77 -5.96
CA LYS A 114 -8.00 3.95 -6.82
C LYS A 114 -9.37 4.29 -7.41
N ASP A 115 -10.09 3.29 -7.94
CA ASP A 115 -11.40 3.47 -8.54
C ASP A 115 -12.44 3.90 -7.48
N GLN A 116 -12.24 3.54 -6.21
CA GLN A 116 -13.01 4.03 -5.05
C GLN A 116 -12.46 5.35 -4.45
N GLU A 117 -11.52 6.01 -5.11
CA GLU A 117 -10.90 7.26 -4.63
C GLU A 117 -10.39 7.17 -3.19
N LEU A 118 -9.82 6.03 -2.81
CA LEU A 118 -9.20 5.80 -1.50
C LEU A 118 -7.69 5.99 -1.54
N ILE A 119 -7.08 5.88 -2.71
CA ILE A 119 -5.65 6.15 -2.92
C ILE A 119 -5.42 6.95 -4.20
N LYS A 120 -4.36 7.77 -4.20
CA LYS A 120 -3.89 8.51 -5.37
C LYS A 120 -2.42 8.20 -5.63
N LEU A 121 -2.06 7.95 -6.90
CA LEU A 121 -0.67 7.79 -7.29
C LEU A 121 -0.02 9.18 -7.37
N ILE A 122 1.00 9.44 -6.55
CA ILE A 122 1.72 10.72 -6.55
C ILE A 122 3.09 10.63 -7.23
N ARG A 123 3.70 9.44 -7.27
CA ARG A 123 4.92 9.18 -8.05
C ARG A 123 4.88 7.78 -8.65
N PRO A 124 5.08 7.61 -9.97
CA PRO A 124 5.16 6.29 -10.57
C PRO A 124 6.37 5.51 -10.04
N ALA A 125 6.29 4.18 -10.15
CA ALA A 125 7.47 3.35 -9.95
C ALA A 125 8.49 3.63 -11.06
N VAL A 126 9.77 3.56 -10.71
CA VAL A 126 10.88 3.78 -11.64
C VAL A 126 11.83 2.60 -11.52
N SER A 127 12.19 2.02 -12.64
CA SER A 127 13.13 0.91 -12.72
C SER A 127 14.17 1.19 -13.80
N TYR A 128 15.39 1.47 -13.38
CA TYR A 128 16.58 1.57 -14.25
C TYR A 128 17.62 0.54 -13.79
N PRO A 129 18.56 0.13 -14.65
CA PRO A 129 19.69 -0.71 -14.22
C PRO A 129 20.35 -0.15 -12.95
N GLY A 130 20.40 -0.95 -11.88
CA GLY A 130 20.97 -0.55 -10.59
C GLY A 130 20.10 0.37 -9.71
N ARG A 131 18.92 0.82 -10.16
CA ARG A 131 18.05 1.70 -9.35
C ARG A 131 16.57 1.34 -9.51
N LYS A 132 16.01 0.74 -8.45
CA LYS A 132 14.56 0.49 -8.33
C LYS A 132 13.97 1.44 -7.28
N ARG A 133 12.96 2.21 -7.68
CA ARG A 133 12.14 3.03 -6.77
C ARG A 133 10.69 2.61 -6.92
N ASN A 134 10.06 2.27 -5.80
CA ASN A 134 8.65 1.93 -5.79
C ASN A 134 7.78 3.14 -6.12
N ALA A 135 6.56 2.85 -6.58
CA ALA A 135 5.50 3.82 -6.65
C ALA A 135 5.23 4.41 -5.26
N MET A 136 4.85 5.67 -5.25
CA MET A 136 4.44 6.37 -4.05
C MET A 136 2.96 6.69 -4.16
N TRP A 137 2.22 6.28 -3.14
CA TRP A 137 0.78 6.42 -3.06
C TRP A 137 0.43 7.34 -1.91
N LEU A 138 -0.48 8.27 -2.16
CA LEU A 138 -1.17 9.05 -1.13
C LEU A 138 -2.43 8.29 -0.73
N LEU A 139 -2.63 8.12 0.57
CA LEU A 139 -3.85 7.59 1.14
C LEU A 139 -4.84 8.73 1.35
N LEU A 140 -6.05 8.59 0.81
CA LEU A 140 -7.11 9.60 0.90
C LEU A 140 -7.91 9.37 2.18
N LEU A 141 -7.25 9.59 3.32
CA LEU A 141 -7.79 9.38 4.66
C LEU A 141 -8.52 10.60 5.24
N GLY A 142 -8.53 11.72 4.51
CA GLY A 142 -9.22 12.94 4.93
C GLY A 142 -10.74 12.77 4.95
N GLY A 143 -11.39 13.45 5.89
CA GLY A 143 -12.86 13.51 5.94
C GLY A 143 -13.44 14.42 4.86
N THR A 144 -12.60 15.23 4.20
CA THR A 144 -12.97 16.15 3.12
C THR A 144 -11.91 16.18 2.01
N ASP A 145 -12.32 16.60 0.80
CA ASP A 145 -11.41 16.76 -0.34
C ASP A 145 -10.32 17.81 -0.06
N ALA A 146 -10.63 18.85 0.71
CA ALA A 146 -9.67 19.89 1.09
C ALA A 146 -8.52 19.32 1.93
N GLU A 147 -8.81 18.38 2.84
CA GLU A 147 -7.77 17.71 3.63
C GLU A 147 -6.89 16.82 2.76
N ASN A 148 -7.50 16.09 1.84
CA ASN A 148 -6.77 15.24 0.88
C ASN A 148 -5.90 16.07 -0.07
N ALA A 149 -6.39 17.23 -0.53
CA ALA A 149 -5.63 18.16 -1.36
C ALA A 149 -4.45 18.78 -0.58
N ALA A 150 -4.64 19.13 0.70
CA ALA A 150 -3.56 19.61 1.55
C ALA A 150 -2.48 18.55 1.78
N ALA A 151 -2.88 17.29 2.01
CA ALA A 151 -1.97 16.16 2.13
C ALA A 151 -1.15 15.96 0.86
N GLU A 152 -1.80 16.05 -0.31
CA GLU A 152 -1.12 15.96 -1.60
C GLU A 152 -0.14 17.11 -1.84
N ALA A 153 -0.55 18.36 -1.58
CA ALA A 153 0.30 19.54 -1.75
C ALA A 153 1.56 19.44 -0.88
N GLN A 154 1.40 19.00 0.37
CA GLN A 154 2.52 18.77 1.29
C GLN A 154 3.41 17.63 0.80
N ALA A 155 2.84 16.51 0.36
CA ALA A 155 3.61 15.39 -0.19
C ALA A 155 4.43 15.81 -1.42
N ARG A 156 3.82 16.55 -2.35
CA ARG A 156 4.51 17.06 -3.54
C ARG A 156 5.63 18.01 -3.20
N THR A 157 5.40 18.92 -2.25
CA THR A 157 6.45 19.82 -1.75
C THR A 157 7.60 19.05 -1.11
N TYR A 158 7.31 18.16 -0.16
CA TYR A 158 8.31 17.38 0.59
C TYR A 158 9.17 16.49 -0.33
N PHE A 159 8.54 15.85 -1.31
CA PHE A 159 9.22 14.96 -2.26
C PHE A 159 9.73 15.66 -3.53
N ARG A 160 9.58 16.98 -3.63
CA ARG A 160 9.96 17.81 -4.80
C ARG A 160 9.35 17.28 -6.11
N LEU A 161 8.06 16.99 -6.07
CA LEU A 161 7.27 16.55 -7.22
C LEU A 161 6.61 17.76 -7.90
N PRO A 162 6.25 17.66 -9.19
CA PRO A 162 5.44 18.68 -9.87
C PRO A 162 4.14 18.97 -9.11
N PRO A 163 3.53 20.16 -9.27
CA PRO A 163 2.22 20.46 -8.71
C PRO A 163 1.13 19.49 -9.24
N ALA A 164 0.02 19.42 -8.50
CA ALA A 164 -1.09 18.50 -8.76
C ALA A 164 -1.89 18.86 -10.01
#